data_AF-A0A2E0I696-F1
#
_entry.id   AF-A0A2E0I696-F1
#
_cell.length_a   1.000
_cell.length_b   1.000
_cell.length_c   1.000
_cell.angle_alpha   90.00
_cell.angle_beta   90.00
_cell.angle_gamma   90.00
#
_symmetry.space_group_name_H-M   'P 1'
#
loop_
_entity.id
_entity.type
_entity.pdbx_description
1 polymer ?
#
loop_
_entity_poly.entity_id
_entity_poly.type
_entity_poly.pdbx_seq_one_letter_code
_entity_poly.pdbx_strand_id
1 'polypeptide(L)' 'MTDKTAEAIKVKLLEGKRYSFCSCGLSKNLPYCDNAHREYNEKEGTDYKSLKIFPKEDTEVLVYSATWKR' A
#
# COMPACT_ATOMS: atom_id res chain seq x y z
N MET A 1 -17.14 9.73 -11.93
CA MET A 1 -16.53 8.79 -10.97
C MET A 1 -15.99 7.64 -11.80
N THR A 2 -14.68 7.61 -12.07
CA THR A 2 -14.06 6.54 -12.85
C THR A 2 -14.06 5.26 -12.04
N ASP A 3 -14.48 4.16 -12.65
CA ASP A 3 -14.44 2.83 -12.07
C ASP A 3 -12.97 2.43 -11.86
N LYS A 4 -12.46 2.60 -10.63
CA LYS A 4 -11.05 2.36 -10.27
C LYS A 4 -10.70 0.87 -10.17
N THR A 5 -11.65 -0.02 -10.46
CA THR A 5 -11.48 -1.46 -10.29
C THR A 5 -10.54 -2.06 -11.36
N ALA A 6 -10.44 -1.43 -12.54
CA ALA A 6 -9.56 -1.87 -13.62
C ALA A 6 -8.05 -1.71 -13.32
N GLU A 7 -7.67 -0.72 -12.51
CA GLU A 7 -6.27 -0.42 -12.18
C GLU A 7 -5.84 -1.04 -10.83
N ALA A 8 -6.79 -1.57 -10.07
CA ALA A 8 -6.55 -2.14 -8.76
C ALA A 8 -5.70 -3.42 -8.83
N ILE A 9 -4.87 -3.61 -7.81
CA ILE A 9 -4.06 -4.81 -7.62
C ILE A 9 -4.84 -5.76 -6.69
N LYS A 10 -5.01 -7.00 -7.12
CA LYS A 10 -5.64 -8.04 -6.31
C LYS A 10 -4.64 -8.60 -5.29
N VAL A 11 -5.02 -8.58 -4.01
CA VAL A 11 -4.18 -9.05 -2.91
C VAL A 11 -4.97 -9.98 -2.00
N LYS A 12 -4.40 -11.15 -1.73
CA LYS A 12 -4.89 -12.09 -0.72
C LYS A 12 -4.28 -11.76 0.65
N LEU A 13 -5.15 -11.53 1.63
CA LEU A 13 -4.79 -11.27 3.02
C LEU A 13 -5.20 -12.47 3.87
N LEU A 14 -4.30 -12.93 4.73
CA LEU A 14 -4.55 -14.05 5.62
C LEU A 14 -4.82 -13.57 7.05
N GLU A 15 -5.70 -14.28 7.75
CA GLU A 15 -6.04 -14.04 9.14
C GLU A 15 -4.78 -13.98 10.02
N GLY A 16 -4.77 -13.04 10.98
CA GLY A 16 -3.72 -12.93 11.98
C GLY A 16 -2.37 -12.44 11.44
N LYS A 17 -2.25 -12.22 10.12
CA LYS A 17 -1.04 -11.62 9.52
C LYS A 17 -1.14 -10.10 9.50
N ARG A 18 0.00 -9.45 9.74
CA ARG A 18 0.14 -8.00 9.61
C ARG A 18 0.65 -7.65 8.21
N TYR A 19 -0.14 -6.86 7.49
CA TYR A 19 0.25 -6.32 6.20
C TYR A 19 0.55 -4.83 6.30
N SER A 20 1.47 -4.37 5.46
CA SER A 20 1.89 -2.98 5.41
C SER A 20 1.83 -2.48 3.97
N PHE A 21 0.91 -1.58 3.68
CA PHE A 21 0.68 -1.02 2.34
C PHE A 21 1.35 0.34 2.18
N CYS A 22 1.85 0.59 0.97
CA CYS A 22 2.55 1.83 0.63
C CYS A 22 1.56 2.97 0.36
N SER A 23 1.69 4.09 1.06
CA SER A 23 0.90 5.30 0.77
C SER A 23 1.68 6.34 -0.05
N CYS A 24 3.02 6.33 -0.01
CA CYS A 24 3.86 7.33 -0.65
C CYS A 24 4.11 7.09 -2.15
N GLY A 25 3.89 5.87 -2.65
CA GLY A 25 4.18 5.50 -4.05
C GLY A 25 5.66 5.25 -4.37
N LEU A 26 6.56 5.32 -3.39
CA LEU A 26 8.01 5.16 -3.60
C LEU A 26 8.53 3.73 -3.42
N SER A 27 7.67 2.81 -2.95
CA SER A 27 8.06 1.43 -2.72
C SER A 27 8.40 0.73 -4.03
N LYS A 28 9.42 -0.12 -4.03
CA LYS A 28 9.74 -1.00 -5.16
C LYS A 28 8.87 -2.26 -5.17
N ASN A 29 8.19 -2.53 -4.06
CA ASN A 29 7.37 -3.72 -3.84
C ASN A 29 5.88 -3.36 -3.72
N LEU A 30 5.41 -2.40 -4.51
CA LEU A 30 3.99 -2.04 -4.57
C LEU A 30 3.13 -3.30 -4.80
N PRO A 31 2.00 -3.45 -4.06
CA PRO A 31 1.34 -2.45 -3.23
C PRO A 31 1.88 -2.35 -1.79
N TYR A 32 2.84 -3.19 -1.41
CA TYR A 32 3.40 -3.24 -0.06
C TYR A 32 4.41 -2.12 0.19
N CYS A 33 4.57 -1.75 1.46
CA CYS A 33 5.57 -0.80 1.90
C CYS A 33 6.88 -1.51 2.25
N ASP A 34 7.98 -1.06 1.64
CA ASP A 34 9.37 -1.49 1.88
C ASP A 34 10.18 -0.51 2.76
N ASN A 35 9.53 0.55 3.26
CA ASN A 35 10.11 1.67 4.02
C ASN A 35 10.86 2.74 3.21
N ALA A 36 10.76 2.76 1.87
CA ALA A 36 11.34 3.83 1.04
C ALA A 36 10.89 5.26 1.46
N HIS A 37 9.71 5.39 2.07
CA HIS A 37 9.22 6.66 2.61
C HIS A 37 10.11 7.26 3.69
N ARG A 38 10.91 6.48 4.43
CA ARG A 38 11.71 7.02 5.54
C ARG A 38 12.79 7.96 5.04
N GLU A 39 13.56 7.51 4.06
CA GLU A 39 14.60 8.31 3.43
C GLU A 39 13.99 9.54 2.73
N TYR A 40 12.84 9.39 2.08
CA TYR A 40 12.14 10.51 1.44
C TYR A 40 11.62 11.53 2.47
N ASN A 41 11.08 11.07 3.60
CA ASN A 41 10.63 11.93 4.69
C ASN A 41 11.77 12.78 5.24
N GLU A 42 12.95 12.17 5.44
CA GLU A 42 14.15 12.86 5.93
C GLU A 42 14.65 13.93 4.95
N LYS A 43 14.63 13.65 3.65
CA LYS A 43 15.12 14.58 2.61
C LYS A 43 14.16 15.72 2.32
N GLU A 44 12.86 15.42 2.26
CA GLU A 44 11.85 16.36 1.76
C GLU A 44 10.98 16.95 2.88
N GLY A 45 11.27 16.63 4.15
CA GLY A 45 10.49 17.11 5.30
C GLY A 45 9.04 16.65 5.29
N THR A 46 8.78 15.46 4.76
CA THR A 46 7.43 14.87 4.69
C THR A 46 7.20 13.86 5.82
N ASP A 47 5.95 13.46 6.06
CA ASP A 47 5.60 12.51 7.12
C ASP A 47 4.76 11.32 6.60
N TYR A 48 5.14 10.77 5.45
CA TYR A 48 4.44 9.60 4.93
C TYR A 48 4.58 8.41 5.89
N LYS A 49 3.47 7.71 6.14
CA LYS A 49 3.41 6.47 6.92
C LYS A 49 2.73 5.36 6.13
N SER A 50 3.17 4.14 6.35
CA SER A 50 2.51 2.96 5.78
C SER A 50 1.14 2.70 6.42
N LEU A 51 0.19 2.21 5.62
CA LEU A 51 -1.10 1.73 6.10
C LEU A 51 -0.94 0.31 6.63
N LYS A 52 -1.30 0.07 7.88
CA LYS A 52 -1.24 -1.27 8.50
C LYS A 52 -2.61 -1.93 8.44
N ILE A 53 -2.66 -3.14 7.90
CA ILE A 53 -3.88 -3.93 7.82
C ILE A 53 -3.69 -5.22 8.61
N PHE A 54 -4.68 -5.53 9.44
CA PHE A 54 -4.75 -6.71 10.28
C PHE A 54 -6.07 -7.43 9.96
N PRO A 55 -6.07 -8.40 9.02
CA PRO A 55 -7.26 -9.14 8.64
C PRO A 55 -7.74 -9.98 9.83
N LYS A 56 -9.06 -9.92 10.07
CA LYS A 56 -9.74 -10.75 11.08
C LYS A 56 -10.09 -12.15 10.57
N GLU A 57 -10.03 -12.35 9.26
CA GLU A 57 -10.27 -13.60 8.55
C GLU A 57 -9.52 -13.55 7.21
N ASP A 58 -9.38 -14.69 6.55
CA ASP A 58 -8.83 -14.78 5.20
C ASP A 58 -9.74 -14.03 4.21
N THR A 59 -9.19 -13.02 3.53
CA THR A 59 -9.96 -12.18 2.61
C THR A 59 -9.15 -11.81 1.38
N GLU A 60 -9.84 -11.39 0.32
CA GLU A 60 -9.24 -10.89 -0.89
C GLU A 60 -9.71 -9.46 -1.12
N VAL A 61 -8.76 -8.56 -1.34
CA VAL A 61 -9.04 -7.14 -1.54
C VAL A 61 -8.45 -6.66 -2.86
N LEU A 62 -9.15 -5.74 -3.50
CA LEU A 62 -8.61 -4.94 -4.60
C LEU A 62 -8.11 -3.63 -4.00
N VAL A 63 -6.80 -3.38 -4.10
CA VAL A 63 -6.16 -2.18 -3.59
C VAL A 63 -5.67 -1.29 -4.71
N TYR A 64 -5.83 0.02 -4.54
CA TYR A 64 -5.41 1.02 -5.50
C TYR A 64 -4.91 2.27 -4.77
N SER A 65 -3.88 2.90 -5.33
CA SER A 65 -3.49 4.27 -5.01
C SER A 65 -3.18 5.00 -6.31
N ALA A 66 -3.59 6.27 -6.42
CA ALA A 66 -3.27 7.10 -7.57
C ALA A 66 -1.76 7.34 -7.74
N THR A 67 -0.98 7.11 -6.68
CA THR A 67 0.49 7.22 -6.70
C THR A 67 1.19 5.95 -7.18
N TRP A 68 0.47 4.81 -7.26
CA TRP A 68 1.01 3.55 -7.77
C TRP A 68 0.83 3.51 -9.28
N LYS A 69 1.67 4.26 -10.01
CA LYS A 69 1.70 4.19 -11.47
C LYS A 69 2.14 2.79 -11.89
N ARG A 70 1.39 2.18 -12.83
CA ARG A 70 1.84 0.97 -13.55
C ARG A 70 2.68 1.38 -14.75
#